data_AF-A0A483I8U8-F1
#
_entry.id   AF-A0A483I8U8-F1
#
_cell.length_a   1.000
_cell.length_b   1.000
_cell.length_c   1.000
_cell.angle_alpha   90.00
_cell.angle_beta   90.00
_cell.angle_gamma   90.00
#
_symmetry.space_group_name_H-M   'P 1'
#
loop_
_entity.id
_entity.type
_entity.pdbx_description
1 polymer ?
#
loop_
_entity_poly.entity_id
_entity_poly.type
_entity_poly.pdbx_seq_one_letter_code
_entity_poly.pdbx_strand_id
1 'polypeptide(L)'
;MSINSEDFISSAKFCLSHENEVGYRSCISRAYYGMFHEAMASLTNVPAFSSNHHGNLIGYMTNAAECKSEPYDKRKLKAMGYSLKQMRDSRNEADYHITEITITKEIADAAIFSAELFFSKWTALKEVKAS
;
A
#
# COMPACT_ATOMS: atom_id res chain seq x y z
N MET A 1 -3.01 -4.91 -22.38
CA MET A 1 -1.88 -5.41 -21.57
C MET A 1 -2.32 -5.40 -20.11
N SER A 2 -2.02 -6.44 -19.35
CA SER A 2 -2.24 -6.45 -17.89
C SER A 2 -1.20 -5.56 -17.21
N ILE A 3 -1.62 -4.81 -16.19
CA ILE A 3 -0.74 -4.00 -15.34
C ILE A 3 -0.38 -4.75 -14.05
N ASN A 4 0.66 -4.31 -13.36
CA ASN A 4 1.11 -4.83 -12.06
C ASN A 4 1.10 -3.73 -10.96
N SER A 5 1.58 -4.07 -9.77
CA SER A 5 1.66 -3.17 -8.62
C SER A 5 2.63 -1.98 -8.83
N GLU A 6 3.73 -2.18 -9.54
CA GLU A 6 4.73 -1.14 -9.83
C GLU A 6 4.21 -0.08 -10.81
N ASP A 7 3.30 -0.46 -11.72
CA ASP A 7 2.64 0.47 -12.64
C ASP A 7 1.86 1.55 -11.87
N PHE A 8 1.28 1.21 -10.72
CA PHE A 8 0.62 2.18 -9.84
C PHE A 8 1.61 3.17 -9.22
N ILE A 9 2.82 2.74 -8.86
CA ILE A 9 3.86 3.62 -8.32
C ILE A 9 4.38 4.58 -9.40
N SER A 10 4.56 4.07 -10.62
CA SER A 10 4.89 4.90 -11.79
C SER A 10 3.80 5.93 -12.06
N SER A 11 2.53 5.52 -12.00
CA SER A 11 1.39 6.43 -12.11
C SER A 11 1.34 7.46 -10.97
N ALA A 12 1.69 7.08 -9.74
CA ALA A 12 1.75 8.00 -8.61
C ALA A 12 2.78 9.12 -8.84
N LYS A 13 3.97 8.76 -9.32
CA LYS A 13 5.02 9.73 -9.68
C LYS A 13 4.59 10.65 -10.82
N PHE A 14 3.84 10.14 -11.80
CA PHE A 14 3.24 10.96 -12.85
C PHE A 14 2.18 11.94 -12.31
N CYS A 15 1.37 11.53 -11.35
CA CYS A 15 0.42 12.44 -10.69
C CYS A 15 1.15 13.55 -9.92
N LEU A 16 2.23 13.21 -9.21
CA LEU A 16 3.06 14.17 -8.47
C LEU A 16 3.62 15.29 -9.37
N SER A 17 3.97 14.97 -10.62
CA SER A 17 4.53 15.95 -11.58
C SER A 17 3.52 17.00 -12.06
N HIS A 18 2.24 16.91 -11.68
CA HIS A 18 1.26 17.96 -11.97
C HIS A 18 1.42 19.19 -11.08
N GLU A 19 2.22 19.08 -10.00
CA GLU A 19 2.60 20.18 -9.10
C GLU A 19 1.41 21.00 -8.58
N ASN A 20 0.30 20.32 -8.32
CA ASN A 20 -0.90 20.91 -7.75
C ASN A 20 -1.59 19.92 -6.81
N GLU A 21 -2.50 20.46 -6.02
CA GLU A 21 -3.23 19.76 -4.95
C GLU A 21 -3.94 18.49 -5.45
N VAL A 22 -4.61 18.56 -6.61
CA VAL A 22 -5.30 17.41 -7.23
C VAL A 22 -4.30 16.32 -7.66
N GLY A 23 -3.15 16.73 -8.20
CA GLY A 23 -2.03 15.84 -8.52
C GLY A 23 -1.47 15.15 -7.28
N TYR A 24 -1.32 15.88 -6.18
CA TYR A 24 -0.83 15.35 -4.91
C TYR A 24 -1.81 14.35 -4.28
N ARG A 25 -3.12 14.65 -4.28
CA ARG A 25 -4.15 13.68 -3.87
C ARG A 25 -4.10 12.41 -4.69
N SER A 26 -4.05 12.57 -6.02
CA SER A 26 -3.99 11.44 -6.95
C SER A 26 -2.72 10.61 -6.75
N CYS A 27 -1.59 11.24 -6.46
CA CYS A 27 -0.33 10.58 -6.12
C CYS A 27 -0.50 9.63 -4.92
N ILE A 28 -1.05 10.13 -3.80
CA ILE A 28 -1.29 9.34 -2.59
C ILE A 28 -2.22 8.15 -2.89
N SER A 29 -3.30 8.39 -3.64
CA SER A 29 -4.24 7.34 -4.03
C SER A 29 -3.55 6.22 -4.82
N ARG A 30 -2.73 6.57 -5.82
CA ARG A 30 -1.99 5.59 -6.64
C ARG A 30 -0.90 4.88 -5.85
N ALA A 31 -0.18 5.58 -4.97
CA ALA A 31 0.81 4.98 -4.09
C ALA A 31 0.19 3.90 -3.18
N TYR A 32 -0.97 4.19 -2.59
CA TYR A 32 -1.74 3.22 -1.81
C TYR A 32 -2.14 1.99 -2.62
N TYR A 33 -2.69 2.18 -3.82
CA TYR A 33 -3.09 1.06 -4.66
C TYR A 33 -1.90 0.18 -5.07
N GLY A 34 -0.73 0.78 -5.33
CA GLY A 34 0.50 0.02 -5.54
C GLY A 34 0.83 -0.87 -4.35
N MET A 35 0.82 -0.33 -3.13
CA MET A 35 1.06 -1.11 -1.91
C MET A 35 0.01 -2.21 -1.70
N PHE A 36 -1.27 -1.91 -1.94
CA PHE A 36 -2.36 -2.88 -1.80
C PHE A 36 -2.20 -4.05 -2.77
N HIS A 37 -1.94 -3.76 -4.05
CA HIS A 37 -1.77 -4.79 -5.08
C HIS A 37 -0.48 -5.58 -4.87
N GLU A 38 0.59 -4.96 -4.39
CA GLU A 38 1.83 -5.66 -4.06
C GLU A 38 1.65 -6.66 -2.91
N ALA A 39 0.91 -6.27 -1.87
CA ALA A 39 0.57 -7.17 -0.77
C ALA A 39 -0.30 -8.33 -1.25
N MET A 40 -1.35 -8.05 -2.04
CA MET A 40 -2.23 -9.09 -2.60
C MET A 40 -1.49 -10.07 -3.52
N ALA A 41 -0.53 -9.58 -4.32
CA ALA A 41 0.26 -10.42 -5.21
C ALA A 41 1.34 -11.23 -4.48
N SER A 42 1.84 -10.72 -3.35
CA SER A 42 2.90 -11.38 -2.58
C SER A 42 2.39 -12.41 -1.58
N LEU A 43 1.20 -12.19 -1.00
CA LEU A 43 0.58 -13.14 -0.07
C LEU A 43 -0.03 -14.33 -0.82
N THR A 44 -0.06 -15.48 -0.16
CA THR A 44 -0.39 -16.76 -0.81
C THR A 44 -1.66 -17.42 -0.25
N ASN A 45 -2.09 -17.02 0.94
CA ASN A 45 -3.19 -17.64 1.68
C ASN A 45 -4.25 -16.61 2.11
N VAL A 46 -4.35 -15.48 1.39
CA VAL A 46 -5.39 -14.48 1.65
C VAL A 46 -6.77 -15.08 1.36
N PRO A 47 -7.72 -15.02 2.32
CA PRO A 47 -9.08 -15.48 2.07
C PRO A 47 -9.76 -14.68 0.95
N ALA A 48 -10.70 -15.34 0.25
CA ALA A 48 -11.60 -14.65 -0.68
C ALA A 48 -12.61 -13.80 0.10
N PHE A 49 -12.22 -12.56 0.42
CA PHE A 49 -13.11 -11.61 1.10
C PHE A 49 -14.27 -11.21 0.18
N SER A 50 -15.49 -11.19 0.70
CA SER A 50 -16.71 -10.82 -0.05
C SER A 50 -16.99 -9.31 -0.04
N SER A 51 -16.32 -8.55 0.81
CA SER A 51 -16.46 -7.11 0.95
C SER A 51 -15.22 -6.51 1.66
N ASN A 52 -15.13 -5.18 1.73
CA ASN A 52 -14.09 -4.45 2.47
C ASN A 52 -12.67 -5.00 2.29
N HIS A 53 -12.29 -5.29 1.03
CA HIS A 53 -11.00 -5.93 0.71
C HIS A 53 -9.79 -5.21 1.34
N HIS A 54 -9.83 -3.88 1.37
CA HIS A 54 -8.80 -3.05 1.98
C HIS A 54 -8.65 -3.30 3.49
N GLY A 55 -9.76 -3.26 4.24
CA GLY A 55 -9.73 -3.49 5.68
C GLY A 55 -9.40 -4.91 6.05
N ASN A 56 -9.95 -5.87 5.30
CA ASN A 56 -9.75 -7.28 5.54
C ASN A 56 -8.31 -7.71 5.25
N LEU A 57 -7.67 -7.19 4.19
CA LEU A 57 -6.25 -7.43 3.94
C LEU A 57 -5.36 -6.90 5.06
N ILE A 58 -5.64 -5.69 5.55
CA ILE A 58 -4.92 -5.10 6.69
C ILE A 58 -5.11 -5.96 7.95
N GLY A 59 -6.35 -6.39 8.24
CA GLY A 59 -6.67 -7.28 9.36
C GLY A 59 -5.88 -8.59 9.27
N TYR A 60 -5.91 -9.22 8.10
CA TYR A 60 -5.18 -10.45 7.81
C TYR A 60 -3.68 -10.32 8.09
N MET A 61 -3.04 -9.27 7.58
CA MET A 61 -1.60 -9.02 7.77
C MET A 61 -1.24 -8.69 9.22
N THR A 62 -2.15 -8.09 9.99
CA THR A 62 -1.90 -7.64 11.37
C THR A 62 -2.29 -8.66 12.44
N ASN A 63 -3.01 -9.72 12.06
CA ASN A 63 -3.41 -10.82 12.93
C ASN A 63 -2.59 -12.08 12.64
N ALA A 64 -1.71 -12.46 13.57
CA ALA A 64 -0.84 -13.63 13.44
C ALA A 64 -1.62 -14.96 13.33
N ALA A 65 -2.83 -15.04 13.88
CA ALA A 65 -3.68 -16.23 13.78
C ALA A 65 -4.28 -16.39 12.37
N GLU A 66 -4.57 -15.29 11.68
CA GLU A 66 -5.13 -15.28 10.33
C GLU A 66 -4.05 -15.54 9.27
N CYS A 67 -2.89 -14.87 9.37
CA CYS A 67 -1.77 -15.08 8.45
C CYS A 67 -0.83 -16.23 8.85
N LYS A 68 -1.26 -17.15 9.73
CA LYS A 68 -0.43 -18.27 10.21
C LYS A 68 0.11 -19.15 9.10
N SER A 69 -0.67 -19.31 8.03
CA SER A 69 -0.33 -20.15 6.86
C SER A 69 0.61 -19.46 5.88
N GLU A 70 0.88 -18.16 6.04
CA GLU A 70 1.83 -17.47 5.18
C GLU A 70 3.26 -17.94 5.45
N PRO A 71 4.09 -18.07 4.41
CA PRO A 71 5.48 -18.52 4.53
C PRO A 71 6.43 -17.41 5.03
N TYR A 72 5.88 -16.27 5.48
CA TYR A 72 6.66 -15.10 5.89
C TYR A 72 6.71 -14.97 7.41
N ASP A 73 7.66 -14.18 7.91
CA ASP A 73 7.73 -13.81 9.32
C ASP A 73 6.52 -12.95 9.74
N LYS A 74 5.82 -13.38 10.80
CA LYS A 74 4.53 -12.81 11.21
C LYS A 74 4.70 -11.40 11.80
N ARG A 75 5.84 -11.12 12.43
CA ARG A 75 6.15 -9.79 12.98
C ARG A 75 6.41 -8.81 11.83
N LYS A 76 7.15 -9.25 10.80
CA LYS A 76 7.37 -8.46 9.58
C LYS A 76 6.05 -8.22 8.84
N LEU A 77 5.21 -9.23 8.66
CA LEU A 77 3.87 -9.06 8.07
C LEU A 77 3.01 -8.07 8.86
N LYS A 78 3.01 -8.15 10.19
CA LYS A 78 2.28 -7.21 11.05
C LYS A 78 2.77 -5.77 10.87
N ALA A 79 4.08 -5.56 10.82
CA ALA A 79 4.65 -4.24 10.55
C ALA A 79 4.22 -3.70 9.16
N MET A 80 4.27 -4.56 8.14
CA MET A 80 3.81 -4.23 6.79
C MET A 80 2.31 -3.90 6.77
N GLY A 81 1.48 -4.66 7.49
CA GLY A 81 0.05 -4.41 7.61
C GLY A 81 -0.27 -3.05 8.23
N TYR A 82 0.51 -2.60 9.23
CA TYR A 82 0.37 -1.25 9.77
C TYR A 82 0.83 -0.16 8.81
N SER A 83 1.90 -0.38 8.04
CA SER A 83 2.28 0.54 6.96
C SER A 83 1.17 0.67 5.91
N LEU A 84 0.54 -0.44 5.52
CA LEU A 84 -0.59 -0.42 4.59
C LEU A 84 -1.82 0.28 5.20
N LYS A 85 -2.07 0.13 6.50
CA LYS A 85 -3.12 0.86 7.21
C LYS A 85 -2.87 2.37 7.17
N GLN A 86 -1.67 2.80 7.54
CA GLN A 86 -1.32 4.22 7.52
C GLN A 86 -1.52 4.83 6.12
N MET A 87 -1.08 4.12 5.08
CA MET A 87 -1.27 4.60 3.71
C MET A 87 -2.75 4.63 3.30
N ARG A 88 -3.57 3.67 3.76
CA ARG A 88 -5.02 3.70 3.54
C ARG A 88 -5.65 4.92 4.18
N ASP A 89 -5.23 5.26 5.40
CA ASP A 89 -5.75 6.42 6.13
C ASP A 89 -5.37 7.71 5.39
N SER A 90 -4.11 7.88 4.96
CA SER A 90 -3.68 9.01 4.12
C SER A 90 -4.42 9.08 2.79
N ARG A 91 -4.71 7.93 2.17
CA ARG A 91 -5.51 7.84 0.95
C ARG A 91 -6.96 8.25 1.19
N ASN A 92 -7.55 7.92 2.34
CA ASN A 92 -8.91 8.37 2.67
C ASN A 92 -8.95 9.90 2.87
N GLU A 93 -7.96 10.48 3.55
CA GLU A 93 -7.82 11.93 3.68
C GLU A 93 -7.69 12.60 2.32
N ALA A 94 -6.83 12.06 1.45
CA ALA A 94 -6.62 12.57 0.10
C ALA A 94 -7.88 12.45 -0.78
N ASP A 95 -8.59 11.33 -0.76
CA ASP A 95 -9.70 11.07 -1.68
C ASP A 95 -11.04 11.66 -1.20
N TYR A 96 -11.26 11.76 0.12
CA TYR A 96 -12.57 12.09 0.68
C TYR A 96 -12.63 13.38 1.49
N HIS A 97 -11.53 13.82 2.10
CA HIS A 97 -11.51 15.04 2.94
C HIS A 97 -11.02 16.25 2.11
N ILE A 98 -11.77 16.58 1.06
CA ILE A 98 -11.39 17.60 0.07
C ILE A 98 -11.54 19.03 0.58
N THR A 99 -12.40 19.25 1.58
CA THR A 99 -12.68 20.58 2.14
C THR A 99 -11.97 20.83 3.47
N GLU A 100 -11.59 19.77 4.17
CA GLU A 100 -11.04 19.83 5.53
C GLU A 100 -9.51 19.82 5.54
N ILE A 101 -8.88 19.24 4.53
CA ILE A 101 -7.44 18.98 4.49
C ILE A 101 -6.89 19.49 3.17
N THR A 102 -5.78 20.23 3.20
CA THR A 102 -4.99 20.56 2.00
C THR A 102 -3.83 19.58 1.89
N ILE A 103 -3.71 18.88 0.77
CA ILE A 103 -2.57 18.00 0.51
C ILE A 103 -1.43 18.81 -0.10
N THR A 104 -0.27 18.79 0.54
CA THR A 104 0.94 19.45 0.04
C THR A 104 1.83 18.48 -0.72
N LYS A 105 2.81 19.03 -1.44
CA LYS A 105 3.83 18.24 -2.14
C LYS A 105 4.59 17.32 -1.18
N GLU A 106 4.93 17.80 0.01
CA GLU A 106 5.67 17.06 1.02
C GLU A 106 4.92 15.82 1.51
N ILE A 107 3.58 15.94 1.65
CA ILE A 107 2.72 14.81 2.02
C ILE A 107 2.70 13.77 0.89
N ALA A 108 2.59 14.21 -0.36
CA ALA A 108 2.63 13.30 -1.51
C ALA A 108 4.00 12.65 -1.70
N ASP A 109 5.10 13.38 -1.52
CA ASP A 109 6.47 12.84 -1.55
C ASP A 109 6.66 11.77 -0.46
N ALA A 110 6.15 12.01 0.75
CA ALA A 110 6.18 11.03 1.85
C ALA A 110 5.38 9.75 1.51
N ALA A 111 4.29 9.88 0.75
CA ALA A 111 3.52 8.73 0.28
C ALA A 111 4.30 7.88 -0.73
N ILE A 112 4.99 8.51 -1.68
CA ILE A 112 5.90 7.80 -2.61
C ILE A 112 7.00 7.08 -1.85
N PHE A 113 7.70 7.77 -0.95
CA PHE A 113 8.77 7.17 -0.16
C PHE A 113 8.28 5.95 0.65
N SER A 114 7.13 6.09 1.28
CA SER A 114 6.51 5.00 2.05
C SER A 114 6.16 3.79 1.18
N ALA A 115 5.66 4.03 -0.04
CA ALA A 115 5.37 2.97 -0.99
C ALA A 115 6.65 2.29 -1.49
N GLU A 116 7.68 3.03 -1.86
CA GLU A 116 8.97 2.47 -2.28
C GLU A 116 9.62 1.62 -1.18
N LEU A 117 9.59 2.11 0.06
CA LEU A 117 10.07 1.36 1.22
C LEU A 117 9.26 0.07 1.44
N PHE A 118 7.94 0.12 1.23
CA PHE A 118 7.08 -1.05 1.32
C PHE A 118 7.43 -2.11 0.27
N PHE A 119 7.67 -1.71 -0.98
CA PHE A 119 8.11 -2.62 -2.04
C PHE A 119 9.48 -3.22 -1.73
N SER A 120 10.45 -2.41 -1.28
CA SER A 120 11.77 -2.89 -0.86
C SER A 120 11.68 -3.95 0.25
N LYS A 121 10.81 -3.73 1.25
CA LYS A 121 10.56 -4.71 2.32
C LYS A 121 9.94 -6.00 1.79
N TRP A 122 9.04 -5.93 0.81
CA TRP A 122 8.48 -7.11 0.15
C TRP A 122 9.53 -7.89 -0.62
N THR A 123 10.40 -7.22 -1.37
CA THR A 123 11.53 -7.85 -2.08
C THR A 123 12.39 -8.64 -1.10
N ALA A 124 12.86 -7.99 -0.02
CA ALA A 124 13.68 -8.64 1.00
C ALA A 124 12.94 -9.82 1.70
N LEU A 125 11.64 -9.68 1.94
CA LEU A 125 10.84 -10.74 2.57
C LEU A 125 10.65 -11.96 1.64
N LYS A 126 10.56 -11.73 0.33
CA LYS A 126 10.44 -12.78 -0.70
C LYS A 126 11.76 -13.50 -0.94
N GLU A 127 12.90 -12.82 -0.86
CA GLU A 127 14.23 -13.44 -1.00
C GLU A 127 14.53 -14.44 0.12
N VAL A 128 14.18 -14.11 1.37
CA VAL A 128 14.36 -15.00 2.54
C VAL A 128 13.55 -16.29 2.42
N LYS A 129 12.47 -16.31 1.63
CA LYS A 129 11.67 -17.53 1.36
C LYS A 129 12.35 -18.47 0.35
N ALA A 130 13.23 -17.95 -0.52
CA ALA A 130 13.88 -18.74 -1.58
C ALA A 130 15.16 -19.46 -1.11
N SER A 131 15.55 -19.27 0.16
CA SER A 131 16.69 -19.93 0.82
C SER A 131 16.24 -21.08 1.70
#